data_AF-A0AA38CU94-F1
#
_entry.id   AF-A0AA38CU94-F1
#
_cell.length_a   1.000
_cell.length_b   1.000
_cell.length_c   1.000
_cell.angle_alpha   90.00
_cell.angle_beta   90.00
_cell.angle_gamma   90.00
#
_symmetry.space_group_name_H-M   'P 1'
#
loop_
_entity.id
_entity.type
_entity.pdbx_description
1 polymer ?
#
loop_
_entity_poly.entity_id
_entity_poly.type
_entity_poly.pdbx_seq_one_letter_code
_entity_poly.pdbx_strand_id
1 'polypeptide(L)'
;EDDTSTLRILVATDCHLGYMEKDEIRRHDSFYAFEEICSIAEKKQVDFLLLGGDLFHENKPSRTTLVKTIEILRRYCLNDRPVHFQVVSDQTINFAN
;
A
#
# COMPACT_ATOMS: atom_id res chain seq x y z
N GLU A 1 7.29 16.48 -22.17
CA GLU A 1 8.62 16.28 -21.54
C GLU A 1 8.82 14.79 -21.35
N ASP A 2 10.06 14.32 -21.50
CA ASP A 2 10.39 12.90 -21.41
C ASP A 2 10.42 12.48 -19.93
N ASP A 3 9.26 12.03 -19.42
CA ASP A 3 9.05 11.65 -18.02
C ASP A 3 9.82 10.37 -17.61
N THR A 4 10.58 9.78 -18.54
CA THR A 4 11.35 8.54 -18.33
C THR A 4 12.47 8.67 -17.30
N SER A 5 12.90 9.90 -16.99
CA SER A 5 13.92 10.18 -15.97
C SER A 5 13.34 10.66 -14.63
N THR A 6 12.00 10.67 -14.48
CA THR A 6 11.31 11.09 -13.26
C THR A 6 10.80 9.89 -12.49
N LEU A 7 11.17 9.76 -11.22
CA LEU A 7 10.62 8.75 -10.32
C LEU A 7 9.45 9.33 -9.52
N ARG A 8 8.24 8.81 -9.71
CA ARG A 8 7.02 9.24 -9.02
C ARG A 8 6.72 8.33 -7.84
N ILE A 9 6.71 8.90 -6.65
CA ILE A 9 6.49 8.16 -5.40
C ILE A 9 5.23 8.70 -4.74
N LEU A 10 4.28 7.81 -4.42
CA LEU A 10 3.21 8.15 -3.48
C LEU A 10 3.69 7.86 -2.07
N VAL A 11 3.59 8.83 -1.17
CA VAL A 11 3.97 8.65 0.25
C VAL A 11 2.70 8.67 1.10
N ALA A 12 2.55 7.67 1.97
CA ALA A 12 1.48 7.58 2.96
C ALA A 12 2.02 7.01 4.28
N THR A 13 1.32 7.21 5.38
CA THR A 13 1.72 6.71 6.71
C THR A 13 0.49 6.60 7.63
N ASP A 14 0.60 5.83 8.71
CA ASP A 14 -0.40 5.77 9.79
C ASP A 14 -1.80 5.41 9.30
N CYS A 15 -1.89 4.44 8.36
CA CYS A 15 -3.15 4.00 7.77
C CYS A 15 -4.08 3.32 8.81
N HIS A 16 -3.49 2.69 9.84
CA HIS A 16 -4.18 2.01 10.93
C HIS A 16 -5.35 1.13 10.45
N LEU A 17 -5.09 0.24 9.50
CA LEU A 17 -6.08 -0.72 9.01
C LEU A 17 -6.61 -1.58 10.16
N GLY A 18 -7.94 -1.70 10.22
CA GLY A 18 -8.65 -2.38 11.31
C GLY A 18 -9.00 -1.49 12.49
N TYR A 19 -8.74 -0.18 12.42
CA TYR A 19 -9.21 0.76 13.43
C TYR A 19 -10.75 0.71 13.54
N MET A 20 -11.24 0.54 14.77
CA MET A 20 -12.67 0.39 15.08
C MET A 20 -13.39 -0.72 14.27
N GLU A 21 -12.71 -1.83 13.97
CA GLU A 21 -13.29 -2.94 13.17
C GLU A 21 -14.60 -3.53 13.73
N LYS A 22 -14.88 -3.37 15.04
CA LYS A 22 -16.11 -3.85 15.69
C LYS A 22 -17.26 -2.83 15.68
N ASP A 23 -17.01 -1.59 15.29
CA ASP A 23 -18.02 -0.52 15.23
C ASP A 23 -18.93 -0.72 14.00
N GLU A 24 -20.24 -0.62 14.15
CA GLU A 24 -21.15 -0.91 13.02
C GLU A 24 -21.06 0.11 11.89
N ILE A 25 -20.68 1.35 12.19
CA ILE A 25 -20.64 2.46 11.25
C ILE A 25 -19.21 2.63 10.71
N ARG A 26 -18.21 2.60 11.58
CA ARG A 26 -16.84 3.04 11.30
C ARG A 26 -15.87 1.94 10.92
N ARG A 27 -16.27 0.66 11.05
CA ARG A 27 -15.42 -0.51 10.76
C ARG A 27 -14.81 -0.58 9.36
N HIS A 28 -15.24 0.27 8.43
CA HIS A 28 -14.74 0.28 7.06
C HIS A 28 -13.94 1.52 6.70
N ASP A 29 -13.91 2.54 7.56
CA ASP A 29 -13.30 3.85 7.29
C ASP A 29 -11.83 3.69 6.88
N SER A 30 -11.04 2.97 7.69
CA SER A 30 -9.60 2.78 7.43
C SER A 30 -9.35 2.07 6.10
N PHE A 31 -10.22 1.10 5.75
CA PHE A 31 -10.07 0.33 4.51
C PHE A 31 -10.44 1.17 3.30
N TYR A 32 -11.49 1.97 3.37
CA TYR A 32 -11.88 2.88 2.29
C TYR A 32 -10.82 3.96 2.05
N ALA A 33 -10.26 4.54 3.11
CA ALA A 33 -9.17 5.50 2.99
C ALA A 33 -7.92 4.86 2.35
N PHE A 34 -7.54 3.65 2.77
CA PHE A 34 -6.40 2.96 2.17
C PHE A 34 -6.65 2.53 0.71
N GLU A 35 -7.87 2.12 0.38
CA GLU A 35 -8.30 1.86 -1.00
C GLU A 35 -8.24 3.13 -1.86
N GLU A 36 -8.63 4.29 -1.32
CA GLU A 36 -8.47 5.58 -1.99
C GLU A 36 -6.99 5.88 -2.27
N ILE A 37 -6.11 5.69 -1.29
CA ILE A 37 -4.65 5.86 -1.46
C ILE A 37 -4.15 4.99 -2.63
N CYS A 38 -4.53 3.71 -2.66
CA CYS A 38 -4.15 2.79 -3.72
C CYS A 38 -4.72 3.18 -5.08
N SER A 39 -5.98 3.62 -5.12
CA SER A 39 -6.61 4.12 -6.34
C SER A 39 -5.94 5.38 -6.88
N ILE A 40 -5.51 6.29 -6.00
CA ILE A 40 -4.75 7.49 -6.40
C ILE A 40 -3.38 7.06 -6.95
N ALA A 41 -2.70 6.11 -6.32
CA ALA A 41 -1.41 5.58 -6.80
C ALA A 41 -1.51 5.07 -8.24
N GLU A 42 -2.53 4.25 -8.52
CA GLU A 42 -2.82 3.72 -9.85
C GLU A 42 -3.17 4.83 -10.85
N LYS A 43 -4.13 5.72 -10.51
CA LYS A 43 -4.57 6.83 -11.37
C LYS A 43 -3.44 7.80 -11.72
N LYS A 44 -2.52 8.04 -10.80
CA LYS A 44 -1.35 8.91 -11.00
C LYS A 44 -0.17 8.17 -11.63
N GLN A 45 -0.31 6.87 -11.86
CA GLN A 45 0.71 6.01 -12.44
C GLN A 45 2.05 6.14 -11.71
N VAL A 46 2.01 6.15 -10.39
CA VAL A 46 3.24 6.19 -9.58
C VAL A 46 4.08 4.95 -9.83
N ASP A 47 5.38 5.05 -9.58
CA ASP A 47 6.32 3.94 -9.74
C ASP A 47 6.29 3.01 -8.53
N PHE A 48 6.13 3.57 -7.32
CA PHE A 48 5.81 2.80 -6.13
C PHE A 48 5.11 3.63 -5.03
N LEU A 49 4.51 2.91 -4.08
CA LEU A 49 3.93 3.44 -2.85
C LEU A 49 4.92 3.23 -1.69
N LEU A 50 5.28 4.31 -1.00
CA LEU A 50 6.10 4.30 0.20
C LEU A 50 5.22 4.49 1.44
N LEU A 51 5.21 3.49 2.32
CA LEU A 51 4.48 3.55 3.58
C LEU A 51 5.44 3.86 4.73
N GLY A 52 5.14 4.90 5.51
CA GLY A 52 5.99 5.42 6.59
C GLY A 52 5.92 4.66 7.91
N GLY A 53 4.92 3.79 8.09
CA GLY A 53 4.69 3.07 9.35
C GLY A 53 3.21 2.84 9.60
N ASP A 54 2.91 2.06 10.65
CA ASP A 54 1.56 1.86 11.21
C ASP A 54 0.47 1.55 10.17
N LEU A 55 0.78 0.63 9.25
CA LEU A 55 -0.19 0.13 8.28
C LEU A 55 -1.38 -0.53 8.99
N PHE A 56 -1.14 -1.26 10.07
CA PHE A 56 -2.19 -1.90 10.88
C PHE A 56 -2.37 -1.15 12.20
N HIS A 57 -3.61 -1.10 12.69
CA HIS A 57 -3.89 -0.49 13.99
C HIS A 57 -3.38 -1.36 15.15
N GLU A 58 -3.55 -2.66 15.04
CA GLU A 58 -3.13 -3.65 16.03
C GLU A 58 -1.85 -4.34 15.58
N ASN A 59 -0.94 -4.62 16.52
CA ASN A 59 0.29 -5.38 16.23
C ASN A 59 0.02 -6.81 15.72
N LYS A 60 -1.13 -7.36 16.08
CA LYS A 60 -1.67 -8.64 15.62
C LYS A 60 -3.02 -8.37 14.95
N PRO A 61 -3.02 -7.94 13.67
CA PRO A 61 -4.25 -7.64 12.96
C PRO A 61 -5.16 -8.86 12.88
N SER A 62 -6.47 -8.63 12.84
CA SER A 62 -7.44 -9.71 12.70
C SER A 62 -7.29 -10.40 11.33
N ARG A 63 -7.77 -11.65 11.23
CA ARG A 63 -7.79 -12.36 9.93
C ARG A 63 -8.55 -11.56 8.87
N THR A 64 -9.67 -10.95 9.24
CA THR A 64 -10.48 -10.11 8.36
C THR A 64 -9.69 -8.91 7.87
N THR A 65 -9.00 -8.20 8.76
CA THR A 65 -8.15 -7.06 8.41
C THR A 65 -7.04 -7.47 7.45
N LEU A 66 -6.34 -8.58 7.71
CA LEU A 66 -5.29 -9.09 6.82
C LEU A 66 -5.82 -9.45 5.44
N VAL A 67 -6.91 -10.22 5.37
CA VAL A 67 -7.53 -10.64 4.10
C VAL A 67 -7.95 -9.43 3.28
N LYS A 68 -8.66 -8.46 3.89
CA LYS A 68 -9.06 -7.23 3.19
C LYS A 68 -7.87 -6.41 2.70
N THR A 69 -6.81 -6.31 3.49
CA THR A 69 -5.59 -5.59 3.10
C THR A 69 -4.93 -6.24 1.88
N ILE A 70 -4.82 -7.58 1.88
CA ILE A 70 -4.30 -8.34 0.74
C ILE A 70 -5.20 -8.17 -0.49
N GLU A 71 -6.51 -8.18 -0.33
CA GLU A 71 -7.46 -7.94 -1.44
C GLU A 71 -7.26 -6.56 -2.08
N ILE A 72 -7.14 -5.50 -1.27
CA ILE A 72 -6.89 -4.13 -1.76
C ILE A 72 -5.54 -4.09 -2.50
N LEU A 73 -4.46 -4.58 -1.89
CA LEU A 73 -3.13 -4.58 -2.53
C LEU A 73 -3.12 -5.38 -3.83
N ARG A 74 -3.75 -6.56 -3.88
CA ARG A 74 -3.85 -7.36 -5.11
C ARG A 74 -4.62 -6.64 -6.20
N ARG A 75 -5.66 -5.88 -5.86
CA ARG A 75 -6.47 -5.13 -6.82
C ARG A 75 -5.69 -4.02 -7.52
N TYR A 76 -4.90 -3.25 -6.76
CA TYR A 76 -4.26 -2.03 -7.28
C TYR A 76 -2.78 -2.19 -7.63
N CYS A 77 -2.07 -3.16 -7.03
CA CYS A 77 -0.63 -3.31 -7.22
C CYS A 77 -0.24 -4.46 -8.17
N LEU A 78 -1.16 -5.38 -8.49
CA LEU A 78 -0.87 -6.49 -9.42
C LEU A 78 -1.60 -6.27 -10.75
N ASN A 79 -0.85 -5.80 -11.74
CA ASN A 79 -1.32 -5.59 -13.11
C ASN A 79 -0.18 -5.84 -14.10
N ASP A 80 -0.46 -5.73 -15.40
CA ASP A 80 0.51 -6.03 -16.47
C ASP A 80 1.51 -4.89 -16.74
N ARG A 81 1.48 -3.80 -15.96
CA ARG A 81 2.42 -2.68 -16.13
C ARG A 81 3.81 -3.10 -15.62
N PRO A 82 4.87 -2.97 -16.42
CA PRO A 82 6.22 -3.26 -15.96
C PRO A 82 6.69 -2.24 -14.92
N VAL A 83 7.55 -2.69 -14.00
CA VAL A 83 8.27 -1.81 -13.07
C VAL A 83 9.42 -1.14 -13.82
N HIS A 84 9.44 0.19 -13.87
CA HIS A 84 10.39 0.98 -14.69
C HIS A 84 11.66 1.41 -13.96
N PHE A 85 11.91 0.90 -12.76
CA PHE A 85 13.12 1.17 -11.98
C PHE A 85 13.79 -0.12 -11.53
N GLN A 86 15.08 -0.04 -11.21
CA GLN A 86 15.87 -1.16 -10.71
C GLN A 86 16.34 -0.91 -9.28
N VAL A 87 16.21 -1.93 -8.42
CA VAL A 87 16.86 -1.95 -7.10
C VAL A 87 18.27 -2.50 -7.26
N VAL A 88 19.28 -1.66 -7.04
CA VAL A 88 20.71 -2.00 -7.19
C VAL A 88 21.41 -2.36 -5.89
N SER A 89 20.73 -2.15 -4.75
CA SER A 89 21.25 -2.53 -3.44
C SER A 89 21.26 -4.04 -3.24
N ASP A 90 22.16 -4.52 -2.38
CA ASP A 90 22.24 -5.95 -2.03
C ASP A 90 20.92 -6.41 -1.39
N GLN A 91 20.22 -7.31 -2.08
CA GLN A 91 18.92 -7.81 -1.63
C GLN A 91 19.06 -8.77 -0.45
N THR A 92 20.21 -9.42 -0.27
CA THR A 92 20.45 -10.35 0.85
C THR A 92 20.48 -9.64 2.21
N ILE A 93 20.87 -8.36 2.21
CA ILE A 93 20.86 -7.50 3.40
C ILE A 93 19.45 -6.98 3.69
N ASN A 94 18.71 -6.60 2.64
CA ASN A 94 17.42 -5.90 2.77
C ASN A 94 16.22 -6.85 2.91
N PHE A 95 16.33 -8.09 2.43
CA PHE A 95 15.27 -9.09 2.41
C PHE A 95 15.78 -10.42 2.97
N ALA A 96 16.21 -10.41 4.24
CA ALA A 96 16.61 -11.62 4.94
C ALA A 96 15.36 -12.51 5.16
N ASN A 97 15.20 -13.52 4.30
CA ASN A 97 14.25 -14.63 4.44
C ASN A 97 15.01 -15.94 4.38
#